data_AF-A0A067PXU0-F1
#
_entry.id   AF-A0A067PXU0-F1
#
_cell.length_a   1.000
_cell.length_b   1.000
_cell.length_c   1.000
_cell.angle_alpha   90.00
_cell.angle_beta   90.00
_cell.angle_gamma   90.00
#
_symmetry.space_group_name_H-M   'P 1'
#
loop_
_entity.id
_entity.type
_entity.pdbx_description
1 polymer ?
#
loop_
_entity_poly.entity_id
_entity_poly.type
_entity_poly.pdbx_seq_one_letter_code
_entity_poly.pdbx_strand_id
1 'polypeptide(L)'
;MSTSDILEIHASLASLSAPEITLKDLERIYKGPFAEALKFLVEHVKGRSATAAARQQILSFRQSRSHISRSTECGLDDDFLQANATRSALNGVKINYTEVQQALERKIKALEILRGDIEHLQSVLDNKIVVDMLLDILQKKEVIRMKRFAHIASLLQGQCRAIEDHHALGPTRSPNLPIEARQFEANRLSNSYTRDTLGSLHGHHIRLASLQKQHSITRSDADQQLIQALARAMHLPHDHPKVVAAFENCRSVAQTRARTKTRYHSPLPNEVVSDPKEIAEQMRADEQSVQAISDEANALIMACQQDIQLLSTFTQNTSNPLREALLAEAAGVKQYVDIFQWSISSSEPQEQVSKSSLLTQAASTCGLAGQVDLDSLLQHIERTTRDAHERRAFLANARIIDASLARFQKDEVDVDNKIIALLSRKIEKVQRCDSMVIDVENLVREMSLVGTLGR
;
A
#
# COMPACT_ATOMS: atom_id res chain seq x y z
N MET A 1 8.51 19.06 21.97
CA MET A 1 9.85 18.74 22.50
C MET A 1 9.74 18.70 24.01
N SER A 2 10.31 17.66 24.64
CA SER A 2 10.24 17.42 26.08
C SER A 2 11.13 18.41 26.83
N THR A 3 10.61 19.02 27.89
CA THR A 3 11.40 19.81 28.86
C THR A 3 12.55 19.00 29.46
N SER A 4 12.41 17.67 29.49
CA SER A 4 13.45 16.70 29.88
C SER A 4 14.73 16.82 29.03
N ASP A 5 14.61 17.02 27.71
CA ASP A 5 15.76 17.03 26.80
C ASP A 5 16.65 18.27 27.03
N ILE A 6 16.01 19.40 27.36
CA ILE A 6 16.69 20.67 27.63
C ILE A 6 17.52 20.56 28.91
N LEU A 7 16.98 19.93 29.95
CA LEU A 7 17.69 19.69 31.21
C LEU A 7 18.89 18.76 31.02
N GLU A 8 18.73 17.69 30.24
CA GLU A 8 19.82 16.74 29.96
C GLU A 8 20.98 17.40 29.20
N ILE A 9 20.66 18.25 28.23
CA ILE A 9 21.66 19.00 27.46
C ILE A 9 22.33 20.07 28.32
N HIS A 10 21.58 20.76 29.17
CA HIS A 10 22.14 21.73 30.12
C HIS A 10 23.16 21.08 31.06
N ALA A 11 22.80 19.94 31.66
CA ALA A 11 23.70 19.18 32.52
C ALA A 11 24.92 18.66 31.76
N SER A 12 24.73 18.21 30.51
CA SER A 12 25.83 17.72 29.67
C SER A 12 26.79 18.84 29.28
N LEU A 13 26.30 20.03 28.93
CA LEU A 13 27.12 21.21 28.66
C LEU A 13 27.93 21.63 29.90
N ALA A 14 27.31 21.61 31.09
CA ALA A 14 28.01 21.88 32.35
C ALA A 14 29.14 20.86 32.62
N SER A 15 28.90 19.57 32.34
CA SER A 15 29.92 18.51 32.49
C SER A 15 31.11 18.68 31.54
N LEU A 16 30.90 19.36 30.41
CA LEU A 16 31.91 19.67 29.40
C LEU A 16 32.63 21.01 29.65
N SER A 17 32.43 21.61 30.82
CA SER A 17 33.02 22.91 31.19
C SER A 17 32.64 24.03 30.22
N ALA A 18 31.45 23.97 29.62
CA ALA A 18 30.90 25.09 28.87
C ALA A 18 30.67 26.30 29.79
N PRO A 19 30.69 27.54 29.26
CA PRO A 19 30.33 28.73 30.04
C PRO A 19 28.96 28.59 30.70
N GLU A 20 28.77 29.23 31.86
CA GLU A 20 27.50 29.20 32.57
C GLU A 20 26.39 29.83 31.72
N ILE A 21 25.56 29.00 31.10
CA ILE A 21 24.37 29.41 30.36
C ILE A 21 23.17 29.16 31.27
N THR A 22 22.30 30.15 31.45
CA THR A 22 21.08 29.96 32.24
C THR A 22 20.10 29.06 31.49
N LEU A 23 19.29 28.26 32.22
CA LEU A 23 18.28 27.38 31.61
C LEU A 23 17.29 28.15 30.71
N LYS A 24 16.96 29.40 31.09
CA LYS A 24 16.06 30.27 30.31
C LYS A 24 16.70 30.69 28.97
N ASP A 25 17.99 30.99 28.97
CA ASP A 25 18.71 31.32 27.73
C ASP A 25 18.86 30.09 26.84
N LEU A 26 19.12 28.92 27.43
CA LEU A 26 19.18 27.66 26.70
C LEU A 26 17.83 27.34 26.05
N GLU A 27 16.71 27.46 26.77
CA GLU A 27 15.36 27.22 26.23
C GLU A 27 15.00 28.19 25.08
N ARG A 28 15.49 29.43 25.13
CA ARG A 28 15.30 30.40 24.06
C ARG A 28 16.06 30.01 22.79
N ILE A 29 17.29 29.51 22.93
CA ILE A 29 18.19 29.19 21.81
C ILE A 29 17.94 27.77 21.27
N TYR A 30 17.48 26.85 22.13
CA TYR A 30 17.26 25.44 21.82
C TYR A 30 15.94 25.23 21.05
N LYS A 31 15.89 25.68 19.79
CA LYS A 31 14.73 25.54 18.90
C LYS A 31 15.16 25.14 17.48
N GLY A 32 14.34 24.31 16.84
CA GLY A 32 14.48 23.93 15.43
C GLY A 32 15.82 23.23 15.11
N PRO A 33 16.42 23.47 13.93
CA PRO A 33 17.61 22.73 13.48
C PRO A 33 18.85 22.99 14.35
N PHE A 34 18.91 24.12 15.04
CA PHE A 34 20.00 24.40 15.97
C PHE A 34 19.95 23.47 17.19
N ALA A 35 18.76 23.11 17.67
CA ALA A 35 18.60 22.16 18.77
C ALA A 35 19.18 20.79 18.42
N GLU A 36 18.93 20.31 17.20
CA GLU A 36 19.47 19.04 16.70
C GLU A 36 21.00 19.09 16.56
N ALA A 37 21.55 20.18 16.01
CA ALA A 37 22.99 20.36 15.91
C ALA A 37 23.67 20.40 17.27
N LEU A 38 23.05 21.06 18.25
CA LEU A 38 23.56 21.18 19.60
C LEU A 38 23.49 19.84 20.35
N LYS A 39 22.41 19.08 20.18
CA LYS A 39 22.28 17.71 20.68
C LYS A 39 23.37 16.80 20.10
N PHE A 40 23.56 16.83 18.78
CA PHE A 40 24.60 16.06 18.10
C PHE A 40 26.00 16.40 18.63
N LEU A 41 26.30 17.69 18.82
CA LEU A 41 27.61 18.13 19.32
C LEU A 41 27.85 17.63 20.75
N VAL A 42 26.86 17.76 21.62
CA VAL A 42 26.95 17.29 23.02
C VAL A 42 27.17 15.78 23.08
N GLU A 43 26.41 14.99 22.32
CA GLU A 43 26.58 13.54 22.24
C GLU A 43 27.99 13.17 21.74
N HIS A 44 28.50 13.89 20.73
CA HIS A 44 29.82 13.61 20.16
C HIS A 44 30.96 13.94 21.13
N VAL A 45 30.88 15.07 21.85
CA VAL A 45 31.89 15.44 22.84
C VAL A 45 31.85 14.50 24.05
N LYS A 46 30.66 14.10 24.51
CA LYS A 46 30.49 13.09 25.56
C LYS A 46 31.11 11.73 25.15
N GLY A 47 30.93 11.32 23.89
CA GLY A 47 31.61 10.13 23.35
C GLY A 47 33.13 10.25 23.34
N ARG A 48 33.67 11.41 22.96
CA ARG A 48 35.11 11.69 22.96
C ARG A 48 35.71 11.70 24.38
N SER A 49 35.04 12.32 25.34
CA SER A 49 35.52 12.36 26.73
C SER A 49 35.52 10.97 27.37
N ALA A 50 34.47 10.17 27.15
CA ALA A 50 34.42 8.78 27.59
C ALA A 50 35.55 7.94 26.97
N THR A 51 35.84 8.13 25.68
CA THR A 51 36.94 7.45 25.00
C THR A 51 38.31 7.87 25.55
N ALA A 52 38.49 9.16 25.87
CA ALA A 52 39.72 9.66 26.48
C ALA A 52 39.93 9.10 27.89
N ALA A 53 38.88 9.04 28.72
CA ALA A 53 38.91 8.45 30.05
C ALA A 53 39.26 6.96 30.00
N ALA A 54 38.66 6.19 29.07
CA ALA A 54 38.99 4.79 28.86
C ALA A 54 40.46 4.61 28.44
N ARG A 55 40.99 5.48 27.56
CA ARG A 55 42.42 5.47 27.19
C ARG A 55 43.32 5.78 28.37
N GLN A 56 42.98 6.75 29.22
CA GLN A 56 43.73 7.05 30.43
C GLN A 56 43.75 5.86 31.40
N GLN A 57 42.62 5.18 31.59
CA GLN A 57 42.56 3.95 32.39
C GLN A 57 43.46 2.86 31.80
N ILE A 58 43.41 2.63 30.48
CA ILE A 58 44.30 1.65 29.83
C ILE A 58 45.77 2.01 30.02
N LEU A 59 46.11 3.30 29.92
CA LEU A 59 47.47 3.79 30.12
C LEU A 59 47.93 3.62 31.58
N SER A 60 47.09 3.94 32.56
CA SER A 60 47.41 3.73 33.98
C SER A 60 47.60 2.25 34.31
N PHE A 61 46.74 1.37 33.78
CA PHE A 61 46.93 -0.08 33.91
C PHE A 61 48.24 -0.57 33.28
N ARG A 62 48.64 -0.03 32.13
CA ARG A 62 49.93 -0.36 31.48
C ARG A 62 51.13 0.14 32.29
N GLN A 63 51.06 1.35 32.84
CA GLN A 63 52.13 1.92 33.66
C GLN A 63 52.31 1.13 34.96
N SER A 64 51.22 0.76 35.64
CA SER A 64 51.26 -0.09 36.84
C SER A 64 51.86 -1.47 36.57
N ARG A 65 51.62 -2.04 35.38
CA ARG A 65 52.21 -3.34 34.98
C ARG A 65 53.71 -3.26 34.74
N SER A 66 54.22 -2.14 34.22
CA SER A 66 55.65 -1.97 33.92
C SER A 66 56.55 -1.88 35.17
N HIS A 67 55.98 -1.48 36.32
CA HIS A 67 56.72 -1.38 37.57
C HIS A 67 56.87 -2.74 38.30
N ILE A 68 55.97 -3.69 38.05
CA ILE A 68 56.01 -5.01 38.72
C ILE A 68 57.04 -5.94 38.06
N SER A 69 57.36 -5.75 36.77
CA SER A 69 58.28 -6.62 36.02
C SER A 69 59.78 -6.33 36.21
N ARG A 70 60.19 -5.45 37.14
CA ARG A 70 61.60 -5.12 37.36
C ARG A 70 62.17 -5.54 38.72
N SER A 71 61.40 -6.22 39.57
CA SER A 71 61.86 -6.57 40.93
C SER A 71 61.37 -7.95 41.40
N THR A 72 61.79 -9.04 40.74
CA THR A 72 61.63 -10.38 41.33
C THR A 72 62.59 -11.39 40.70
N GLU A 73 63.83 -11.40 41.19
CA GLU A 73 64.69 -12.59 41.21
C GLU A 73 64.26 -13.46 42.41
N CYS A 74 63.14 -14.19 42.30
CA CYS A 74 62.81 -15.28 43.24
C CYS A 74 61.76 -16.20 42.59
N GLY A 75 62.22 -17.24 41.90
CA GLY A 75 61.46 -18.04 40.92
C GLY A 75 60.45 -19.07 41.46
N LEU A 76 59.75 -18.79 42.56
CA LEU A 76 58.68 -19.68 43.06
C LEU A 76 57.31 -19.00 43.22
N ASP A 77 57.24 -17.66 43.30
CA ASP A 77 55.97 -16.91 43.35
C ASP A 77 55.46 -16.47 41.96
N ASP A 78 56.28 -16.63 40.91
CA ASP A 78 55.96 -16.13 39.56
C ASP A 78 54.85 -16.97 38.89
N ASP A 79 54.84 -18.29 39.10
CA ASP A 79 53.77 -19.18 38.60
C ASP A 79 52.41 -18.86 39.24
N PHE A 80 52.39 -18.51 40.53
CA PHE A 80 51.15 -18.13 41.22
C PHE A 80 50.62 -16.77 40.76
N LEU A 81 51.51 -15.78 40.58
CA LEU A 81 51.14 -14.48 40.02
C LEU A 81 50.70 -14.60 38.56
N GLN A 82 51.34 -15.45 37.77
CA GLN A 82 50.95 -15.72 36.38
C GLN A 82 49.62 -16.47 36.31
N ALA A 83 49.35 -17.44 37.19
CA ALA A 83 48.06 -18.12 37.30
C ALA A 83 46.93 -17.15 37.71
N ASN A 84 47.18 -16.22 38.64
CA ASN A 84 46.20 -15.20 39.01
C ASN A 84 45.98 -14.17 37.89
N ALA A 85 47.02 -13.79 37.16
CA ALA A 85 46.91 -12.90 36.01
C ALA A 85 46.11 -13.52 34.86
N THR A 86 46.34 -14.81 34.55
CA THR A 86 45.56 -15.53 33.53
C THR A 86 44.12 -15.75 33.98
N ARG A 87 43.88 -16.05 35.26
CA ARG A 87 42.53 -16.17 35.83
C ARG A 87 41.77 -14.84 35.80
N SER A 88 42.43 -13.73 36.12
CA SER A 88 41.84 -12.39 36.00
C SER A 88 41.53 -12.03 34.54
N ALA A 89 42.44 -12.36 33.61
CA ALA A 89 42.21 -12.18 32.18
C ALA A 89 41.03 -13.03 31.67
N LEU A 90 40.93 -14.29 32.09
CA LEU A 90 39.83 -15.19 31.72
C LEU A 90 38.49 -14.71 32.28
N ASN A 91 38.47 -14.21 33.52
CA ASN A 91 37.29 -13.56 34.08
C ASN A 91 36.91 -12.29 33.31
N GLY A 92 37.89 -11.47 32.90
CA GLY A 92 37.64 -10.29 32.07
C GLY A 92 37.03 -10.65 30.70
N VAL A 93 37.55 -11.70 30.05
CA VAL A 93 36.99 -12.22 28.79
C VAL A 93 35.59 -12.76 29.00
N LYS A 94 35.34 -13.46 30.11
CA LYS A 94 34.00 -13.99 30.46
C LYS A 94 32.99 -12.86 30.66
N ILE A 95 33.36 -11.79 31.37
CA ILE A 95 32.50 -10.62 31.57
C ILE A 95 32.22 -9.95 30.22
N ASN A 96 33.25 -9.68 29.42
CA ASN A 96 33.07 -9.09 28.09
C ASN A 96 32.19 -9.95 27.17
N TYR A 97 32.34 -11.27 27.21
CA TYR A 97 31.50 -12.20 26.46
C TYR A 97 30.04 -12.08 26.90
N THR A 98 29.77 -12.06 28.21
CA THR A 98 28.39 -11.89 28.71
C THR A 98 27.80 -10.53 28.36
N GLU A 99 28.59 -9.45 28.37
CA GLU A 99 28.16 -8.13 27.94
C GLU A 99 27.82 -8.08 26.45
N VAL A 100 28.67 -8.67 25.60
CA VAL A 100 28.43 -8.77 24.16
C VAL A 100 27.20 -9.62 23.86
N GLN A 101 27.03 -10.73 24.58
CA GLN A 101 25.85 -11.60 24.46
C GLN A 101 24.56 -10.85 24.85
N GLN A 102 24.57 -10.12 25.98
CA GLN A 102 23.43 -9.28 26.36
C GLN A 102 23.16 -8.17 25.34
N ALA A 103 24.21 -7.54 24.79
CA ALA A 103 24.05 -6.52 23.76
C ALA A 103 23.44 -7.10 22.47
N LEU A 104 23.82 -8.33 22.10
CA LEU A 104 23.24 -9.04 20.97
C LEU A 104 21.76 -9.37 21.22
N GLU A 105 21.41 -9.90 22.39
CA GLU A 105 20.02 -10.18 22.76
C GLU A 105 19.14 -8.92 22.75
N ARG A 106 19.65 -7.79 23.24
CA ARG A 106 18.94 -6.50 23.15
C ARG A 106 18.69 -6.09 21.70
N LYS A 107 19.67 -6.28 20.81
CA LYS A 107 19.51 -6.00 19.37
C LYS A 107 18.50 -6.94 18.71
N ILE A 108 18.51 -8.22 19.05
CA ILE A 108 17.53 -9.20 18.54
C ILE A 108 16.12 -8.78 18.94
N LYS A 109 15.88 -8.46 20.23
CA LYS A 109 14.58 -7.96 20.71
C LYS A 109 14.15 -6.66 20.03
N ALA A 110 15.09 -5.73 19.80
CA ALA A 110 14.79 -4.50 19.06
C ALA A 110 14.39 -4.76 17.61
N LEU A 111 15.04 -5.73 16.93
CA LEU A 111 14.68 -6.14 15.58
C LEU A 111 13.32 -6.84 15.53
N GLU A 112 12.97 -7.64 16.54
CA GLU A 112 11.64 -8.27 16.65
C GLU A 112 10.53 -7.22 16.80
N ILE A 113 10.72 -6.20 17.64
CA ILE A 113 9.78 -5.09 17.76
C ILE A 113 9.63 -4.35 16.43
N LEU A 114 10.76 -4.02 15.78
CA LEU A 114 10.76 -3.28 14.52
C LEU A 114 10.12 -4.09 13.38
N ARG A 115 10.28 -5.43 13.39
CA ARG A 115 9.56 -6.33 12.49
C ARG A 115 8.05 -6.30 12.75
N GLY A 116 7.62 -6.33 14.00
CA GLY A 116 6.21 -6.19 14.36
C GLY A 116 5.62 -4.86 13.88
N ASP A 117 6.38 -3.76 14.00
CA ASP A 117 5.98 -2.44 13.49
C ASP A 117 5.87 -2.43 11.96
N ILE A 118 6.78 -3.10 11.24
CA ILE A 118 6.72 -3.24 9.78
C ILE A 118 5.46 -4.03 9.38
N GLU A 119 5.21 -5.17 10.01
CA GLU A 119 4.03 -6.01 9.73
C GLU A 119 2.73 -5.23 10.02
N HIS A 120 2.71 -4.44 11.12
CA HIS A 120 1.59 -3.55 11.43
C HIS A 120 1.39 -2.46 10.37
N LEU A 121 2.45 -1.77 9.96
CA LEU A 121 2.39 -0.71 8.94
C LEU A 121 2.00 -1.26 7.57
N GLN A 122 2.45 -2.46 7.20
CA GLN A 122 2.04 -3.17 5.98
C GLN A 122 0.53 -3.45 6.02
N SER A 123 0.02 -4.00 7.13
CA SER A 123 -1.42 -4.21 7.30
C SER A 123 -2.23 -2.91 7.20
N VAL A 124 -1.72 -1.80 7.77
CA VAL A 124 -2.34 -0.47 7.64
C VAL A 124 -2.34 0.02 6.19
N LEU A 125 -1.26 -0.21 5.44
CA LEU A 125 -1.15 0.14 4.03
C LEU A 125 -2.13 -0.66 3.18
N ASP A 126 -2.19 -1.98 3.37
CA ASP A 126 -3.12 -2.86 2.65
C ASP A 126 -4.58 -2.44 2.91
N ASN A 127 -4.92 -2.13 4.16
CA ASN A 127 -6.23 -1.59 4.51
C ASN A 127 -6.52 -0.27 3.79
N LYS A 128 -5.54 0.64 3.68
CA LYS A 128 -5.70 1.89 2.92
C LYS A 128 -5.91 1.63 1.43
N ILE A 129 -5.17 0.70 0.84
CA ILE A 129 -5.32 0.31 -0.58
C ILE A 129 -6.74 -0.22 -0.84
N VAL A 130 -7.25 -1.07 0.05
CA VAL A 130 -8.61 -1.61 -0.04
C VAL A 130 -9.66 -0.49 0.09
N VAL A 131 -9.49 0.43 1.04
CA VAL A 131 -10.39 1.57 1.22
C VAL A 131 -10.38 2.48 -0.01
N ASP A 132 -9.20 2.79 -0.57
CA ASP A 132 -9.08 3.63 -1.77
C ASP A 132 -9.73 2.95 -2.99
N MET A 133 -9.55 1.63 -3.15
CA MET A 133 -10.21 0.86 -4.21
C MET A 133 -11.73 0.89 -4.05
N LEU A 134 -12.25 0.75 -2.83
CA LEU A 134 -13.67 0.85 -2.55
C LEU A 134 -14.22 2.24 -2.86
N LEU A 135 -13.50 3.30 -2.50
CA LEU A 135 -13.86 4.68 -2.81
C LEU A 135 -13.89 4.94 -4.33
N ASP A 136 -12.93 4.41 -5.10
CA ASP A 136 -12.94 4.51 -6.57
C ASP A 136 -14.13 3.76 -7.19
N ILE A 137 -14.47 2.57 -6.67
CA ILE A 137 -15.66 1.82 -7.10
C ILE A 137 -16.95 2.60 -6.77
N LEU A 138 -17.04 3.19 -5.57
CA LEU A 138 -18.18 4.01 -5.16
C LEU A 138 -18.31 5.26 -6.04
N GLN A 139 -17.21 5.94 -6.34
CA GLN A 139 -17.18 7.08 -7.26
C GLN A 139 -17.67 6.68 -8.65
N LYS A 140 -17.20 5.57 -9.21
CA LYS A 140 -17.66 5.04 -10.50
C LYS A 140 -19.16 4.72 -10.48
N LYS A 141 -19.65 4.10 -9.41
CA LYS A 141 -21.09 3.81 -9.24
C LYS A 141 -21.92 5.10 -9.15
N GLU A 142 -21.42 6.12 -8.46
CA GLU A 142 -22.11 7.41 -8.35
C GLU A 142 -22.17 8.14 -9.69
N VAL A 143 -21.10 8.10 -10.49
CA VAL A 143 -21.10 8.63 -11.86
C VAL A 143 -22.15 7.91 -12.73
N ILE A 144 -22.27 6.58 -12.62
CA ILE A 144 -23.31 5.82 -13.34
C ILE A 144 -24.70 6.20 -12.84
N ARG A 145 -24.88 6.37 -11.52
CA ARG A 145 -26.15 6.79 -10.91
C ARG A 145 -26.57 8.18 -11.41
N MET A 146 -25.64 9.14 -11.46
CA MET A 146 -25.88 10.48 -12.00
C MET A 146 -26.27 10.44 -13.49
N LYS A 147 -25.61 9.61 -14.30
CA LYS A 147 -26.01 9.39 -15.71
C LYS A 147 -27.42 8.82 -15.83
N ARG A 148 -27.79 7.87 -14.98
CA ARG A 148 -29.16 7.30 -14.94
C ARG A 148 -30.19 8.35 -14.53
N PHE A 149 -29.89 9.17 -13.52
CA PHE A 149 -30.78 10.26 -13.12
C PHE A 149 -30.96 11.30 -14.21
N ALA A 150 -29.88 11.70 -14.90
CA ALA A 150 -29.98 12.59 -16.04
C ALA A 150 -30.85 11.99 -17.17
N HIS A 151 -30.72 10.69 -17.44
CA HIS A 151 -31.57 10.00 -18.40
C HIS A 151 -33.04 9.95 -17.97
N ILE A 152 -33.33 9.63 -16.70
CA ILE A 152 -34.69 9.64 -16.15
C ILE A 152 -35.30 11.03 -16.26
N ALA A 153 -34.55 12.08 -15.91
CA ALA A 153 -35.00 13.47 -16.04
C ALA A 153 -35.33 13.80 -17.51
N SER A 154 -34.50 13.36 -18.46
CA SER A 154 -34.77 13.56 -19.90
C SER A 154 -36.02 12.81 -20.39
N LEU A 155 -36.28 11.60 -19.88
CA LEU A 155 -37.48 10.83 -20.19
C LEU A 155 -38.74 11.49 -19.61
N LEU A 156 -38.68 11.96 -18.36
CA LEU A 156 -39.77 12.69 -17.73
C LEU A 156 -40.08 13.98 -18.49
N GLN A 157 -39.05 14.73 -18.89
CA GLN A 157 -39.24 15.92 -19.71
C GLN A 157 -39.86 15.59 -21.08
N GLY A 158 -39.45 14.48 -21.70
CA GLY A 158 -40.06 13.97 -22.92
C GLY A 158 -41.53 13.60 -22.75
N GLN A 159 -41.89 12.96 -21.63
CA GLN A 159 -43.29 12.64 -21.31
C GLN A 159 -44.12 13.89 -21.04
N CYS A 160 -43.59 14.87 -20.29
CA CYS A 160 -44.28 16.15 -20.08
C CYS A 160 -44.58 16.84 -21.42
N ARG A 161 -43.62 16.89 -22.34
CA ARG A 161 -43.83 17.44 -23.69
C ARG A 161 -44.88 16.65 -24.48
N ALA A 162 -44.82 15.32 -24.45
CA ALA A 162 -45.82 14.48 -25.11
C ALA A 162 -47.24 14.68 -24.54
N ILE A 163 -47.37 14.92 -23.23
CA ILE A 163 -48.65 15.25 -22.58
C ILE A 163 -49.14 16.62 -23.05
N GLU A 164 -48.26 17.64 -23.13
CA GLU A 164 -48.60 18.96 -23.66
C GLU A 164 -49.07 18.87 -25.13
N ASP A 165 -48.37 18.10 -25.95
CA ASP A 165 -48.73 17.85 -27.35
C ASP A 165 -50.08 17.11 -27.48
N HIS A 166 -50.36 16.15 -26.59
CA HIS A 166 -51.66 15.46 -26.55
C HIS A 166 -52.80 16.35 -26.03
N HIS A 167 -52.53 17.28 -25.12
CA HIS A 167 -53.53 18.27 -24.68
C HIS A 167 -53.88 19.28 -25.77
N ALA A 168 -52.99 19.55 -26.73
CA ALA A 168 -53.26 20.41 -27.88
C ALA A 168 -54.24 19.78 -28.90
N LEU A 169 -54.51 18.47 -28.83
CA LEU A 169 -55.37 17.73 -29.78
C LEU A 169 -56.82 17.50 -29.30
N GLY A 170 -57.22 18.10 -28.17
CA GLY A 170 -58.59 18.07 -27.68
C GLY A 170 -58.97 16.78 -26.93
N PRO A 171 -59.95 16.84 -26.02
CA PRO A 171 -60.16 15.81 -25.00
C PRO A 171 -60.94 14.61 -25.55
N THR A 172 -60.27 13.68 -26.23
CA THR A 172 -60.84 12.35 -26.45
C THR A 172 -60.66 11.49 -25.21
N ARG A 173 -61.73 11.46 -24.42
CA ARG A 173 -62.06 10.56 -23.32
C ARG A 173 -61.52 9.14 -23.57
N SER A 174 -60.56 8.67 -22.79
CA SER A 174 -60.17 7.25 -22.72
C SER A 174 -60.13 6.77 -21.26
N PRO A 175 -60.38 5.47 -21.03
CA PRO A 175 -61.03 4.96 -19.82
C PRO A 175 -60.04 4.66 -18.69
N ASN A 176 -60.56 4.77 -17.47
CA ASN A 176 -59.92 4.40 -16.21
C ASN A 176 -59.40 2.94 -16.25
N LEU A 177 -58.10 2.76 -16.06
CA LEU A 177 -57.52 1.48 -15.68
C LEU A 177 -57.02 1.56 -14.22
N PRO A 178 -57.26 0.52 -13.40
CA PRO A 178 -56.94 0.54 -11.99
C PRO A 178 -55.43 0.33 -11.78
N ILE A 179 -54.84 1.22 -10.99
CA ILE A 179 -53.44 1.13 -10.54
C ILE A 179 -53.39 0.14 -9.37
N GLU A 180 -53.07 -1.12 -9.65
CA GLU A 180 -52.64 -2.06 -8.62
C GLU A 180 -51.16 -1.81 -8.29
N ALA A 181 -50.94 -1.25 -7.10
CA ALA A 181 -49.62 -1.07 -6.51
C ALA A 181 -48.99 -2.43 -6.18
N ARG A 182 -48.15 -2.96 -7.07
CA ARG A 182 -47.27 -4.09 -6.76
C ARG A 182 -46.13 -3.61 -5.85
N GLN A 183 -46.29 -3.92 -4.57
CA GLN A 183 -45.22 -3.91 -3.58
C GLN A 183 -44.11 -4.87 -4.04
N PHE A 184 -42.93 -4.31 -4.32
CA PHE A 184 -41.72 -5.09 -4.55
C PHE A 184 -41.10 -5.44 -3.19
N GLU A 185 -41.38 -6.63 -2.70
CA GLU A 185 -40.58 -7.25 -1.65
C GLU A 185 -39.24 -7.70 -2.24
N ALA A 186 -38.21 -6.90 -1.99
CA ALA A 186 -36.83 -7.22 -2.31
C ALA A 186 -36.24 -8.14 -1.22
N ASN A 187 -36.57 -9.43 -1.28
CA ASN A 187 -35.84 -10.49 -0.59
C ASN A 187 -35.67 -11.69 -1.53
N ARG A 188 -34.68 -11.63 -2.43
CA ARG A 188 -34.13 -12.83 -3.06
C ARG A 188 -32.62 -12.75 -3.07
N LEU A 189 -32.02 -13.61 -2.24
CA LEU A 189 -30.62 -13.99 -2.30
C LEU A 189 -30.20 -14.21 -3.76
N SER A 190 -29.12 -13.53 -4.12
CA SER A 190 -28.59 -13.47 -5.48
C SER A 190 -28.02 -14.82 -5.91
N ASN A 191 -28.82 -15.60 -6.65
CA ASN A 191 -28.35 -16.71 -7.48
C ASN A 191 -27.63 -16.19 -8.76
N SER A 192 -26.67 -15.27 -8.60
CA SER A 192 -26.00 -14.61 -9.74
C SER A 192 -25.31 -15.62 -10.66
N TYR A 193 -24.50 -16.51 -10.08
CA TYR A 193 -23.66 -17.43 -10.86
C TYR A 193 -24.48 -18.50 -11.61
N THR A 194 -25.56 -19.01 -11.00
CA THR A 194 -26.49 -19.94 -11.67
C THR A 194 -27.32 -19.23 -12.74
N ARG A 195 -27.68 -17.96 -12.53
CA ARG A 195 -28.39 -17.16 -13.52
C ARG A 195 -27.51 -16.79 -14.72
N ASP A 196 -26.24 -16.50 -14.49
CA ASP A 196 -25.30 -16.13 -15.55
C ASP A 196 -24.87 -17.33 -16.39
N THR A 197 -24.69 -18.50 -15.76
CA THR A 197 -24.45 -19.77 -16.47
C THR A 197 -25.67 -20.22 -17.25
N LEU A 198 -26.87 -20.20 -16.67
CA LEU A 198 -28.12 -20.46 -17.39
C LEU A 198 -28.37 -19.44 -18.50
N GLY A 199 -28.05 -18.16 -18.27
CA GLY A 199 -28.15 -17.09 -19.28
C GLY A 199 -27.20 -17.33 -20.45
N SER A 200 -25.95 -17.72 -20.18
CA SER A 200 -24.98 -18.08 -21.23
C SER A 200 -25.41 -19.32 -22.01
N LEU A 201 -25.94 -20.34 -21.32
CA LEU A 201 -26.43 -21.57 -21.94
C LEU A 201 -27.67 -21.30 -22.80
N HIS A 202 -28.58 -20.44 -22.32
CA HIS A 202 -29.77 -20.03 -23.07
C HIS A 202 -29.39 -19.16 -24.28
N GLY A 203 -28.43 -18.25 -24.14
CA GLY A 203 -27.86 -17.48 -25.25
C GLY A 203 -27.23 -18.38 -26.32
N HIS A 204 -26.52 -19.43 -25.90
CA HIS A 204 -25.97 -20.43 -26.81
C HIS A 204 -27.06 -21.22 -27.54
N HIS A 205 -28.13 -21.63 -26.86
CA HIS A 205 -29.27 -22.31 -27.49
C HIS A 205 -30.04 -21.41 -28.46
N ILE A 206 -30.27 -20.15 -28.12
CA ILE A 206 -30.90 -19.17 -29.04
C ILE A 206 -30.01 -18.96 -30.27
N ARG A 207 -28.68 -18.89 -30.09
CA ARG A 207 -27.73 -18.80 -31.20
C ARG A 207 -27.76 -20.04 -32.09
N LEU A 208 -27.79 -21.24 -31.51
CA LEU A 208 -27.92 -22.48 -32.30
C LEU A 208 -29.27 -22.55 -33.04
N ALA A 209 -30.37 -22.20 -32.36
CA ALA A 209 -31.70 -22.19 -32.97
C ALA A 209 -31.84 -21.13 -34.07
N SER A 210 -31.19 -19.96 -33.93
CA SER A 210 -31.15 -18.93 -34.98
C SER A 210 -30.28 -19.34 -36.15
N LEU A 211 -29.13 -19.98 -35.93
CA LEU A 211 -28.31 -20.58 -36.98
C LEU A 211 -29.06 -21.69 -37.74
N GLN A 212 -29.86 -22.49 -37.02
CA GLN A 212 -30.69 -23.54 -37.59
C GLN A 212 -31.88 -22.97 -38.40
N LYS A 213 -32.45 -21.84 -37.96
CA LYS A 213 -33.46 -21.07 -38.73
C LYS A 213 -32.87 -20.35 -39.95
N GLN A 214 -31.59 -19.96 -39.90
CA GLN A 214 -30.86 -19.34 -41.02
C GLN A 214 -30.48 -20.32 -42.14
N HIS A 215 -30.72 -21.64 -41.97
CA HIS A 215 -30.64 -22.61 -43.08
C HIS A 215 -31.69 -22.39 -44.19
N SER A 216 -32.57 -21.39 -44.07
CA SER A 216 -33.43 -20.92 -45.16
C SER A 216 -32.72 -19.97 -46.14
N ILE A 217 -31.57 -19.40 -45.79
CA ILE A 217 -30.72 -18.68 -46.75
C ILE A 217 -29.92 -19.75 -47.48
N THR A 218 -30.21 -19.95 -48.76
CA THR A 218 -29.45 -20.90 -49.56
C THR A 218 -27.99 -20.42 -49.60
N ARG A 219 -27.04 -21.34 -49.49
CA ARG A 219 -25.59 -21.04 -49.56
C ARG A 219 -25.23 -20.17 -50.76
N SER A 220 -25.98 -20.33 -51.85
CA SER A 220 -25.86 -19.53 -53.08
C SER A 220 -26.12 -18.03 -52.85
N ASP A 221 -27.14 -17.68 -52.06
CA ASP A 221 -27.52 -16.27 -51.84
C ASP A 221 -26.49 -15.54 -50.97
N ALA A 222 -25.95 -16.22 -49.95
CA ALA A 222 -24.89 -15.67 -49.11
C ALA A 222 -23.58 -15.47 -49.89
N ASP A 223 -23.23 -16.42 -50.75
CA ASP A 223 -22.06 -16.33 -51.63
C ASP A 223 -22.22 -15.16 -52.62
N GLN A 224 -23.40 -14.97 -53.23
CA GLN A 224 -23.69 -13.85 -54.13
C GLN A 224 -23.63 -12.48 -53.42
N GLN A 225 -24.15 -12.39 -52.19
CA GLN A 225 -24.06 -11.16 -51.41
C GLN A 225 -22.60 -10.80 -51.06
N LEU A 226 -21.77 -11.81 -50.75
CA LEU A 226 -20.35 -11.60 -50.48
C LEU A 226 -19.59 -11.15 -51.75
N ILE A 227 -19.88 -11.76 -52.90
CA ILE A 227 -19.30 -11.35 -54.19
C ILE A 227 -19.72 -9.90 -54.51
N GLN A 228 -20.99 -9.54 -54.29
CA GLN A 228 -21.49 -8.17 -54.50
C GLN A 228 -20.86 -7.15 -53.54
N ALA A 229 -20.55 -7.55 -52.30
CA ALA A 229 -19.84 -6.70 -51.34
C ALA A 229 -18.37 -6.51 -51.74
N LEU A 230 -17.69 -7.57 -52.18
CA LEU A 230 -16.30 -7.52 -52.67
C LEU A 230 -16.17 -6.71 -53.96
N ALA A 231 -17.09 -6.89 -54.92
CA ALA A 231 -17.16 -6.10 -56.14
C ALA A 231 -17.31 -4.60 -55.85
N ARG A 232 -18.20 -4.25 -54.91
CA ARG A 232 -18.38 -2.86 -54.43
C ARG A 232 -17.13 -2.31 -53.75
N ALA A 233 -16.50 -3.09 -52.87
CA ALA A 233 -15.31 -2.65 -52.14
C ALA A 233 -14.08 -2.47 -53.03
N MET A 234 -13.96 -3.27 -54.10
CA MET A 234 -12.84 -3.21 -55.05
C MET A 234 -13.12 -2.30 -56.25
N HIS A 235 -14.31 -1.72 -56.35
CA HIS A 235 -14.77 -0.92 -57.50
C HIS A 235 -14.62 -1.64 -58.86
N LEU A 236 -14.87 -2.95 -58.88
CA LEU A 236 -14.73 -3.80 -60.05
C LEU A 236 -16.05 -4.55 -60.34
N PRO A 237 -16.32 -4.93 -61.60
CA PRO A 237 -17.52 -5.70 -61.92
C PRO A 237 -17.46 -7.09 -61.28
N HIS A 238 -18.65 -7.68 -61.03
CA HIS A 238 -18.82 -8.94 -60.31
C HIS A 238 -18.02 -10.11 -60.91
N ASP A 239 -17.90 -10.15 -62.23
CA ASP A 239 -17.22 -11.22 -62.97
C ASP A 239 -15.72 -10.96 -63.16
N HIS A 240 -15.17 -9.90 -62.55
CA HIS A 240 -13.75 -9.58 -62.69
C HIS A 240 -12.88 -10.65 -61.98
N PRO A 241 -11.82 -11.18 -62.62
CA PRO A 241 -11.04 -12.30 -62.06
C PRO A 241 -10.43 -12.00 -60.68
N LYS A 242 -10.10 -10.73 -60.42
CA LYS A 242 -9.61 -10.29 -59.09
C LYS A 242 -10.66 -10.39 -57.98
N VAL A 243 -11.94 -10.15 -58.29
CA VAL A 243 -13.04 -10.26 -57.32
C VAL A 243 -13.33 -11.74 -57.03
N VAL A 244 -13.29 -12.59 -58.06
CA VAL A 244 -13.44 -14.05 -57.93
C VAL A 244 -12.30 -14.63 -57.07
N ALA A 245 -11.05 -14.26 -57.34
CA ALA A 245 -9.91 -14.70 -56.54
C ALA A 245 -9.98 -14.23 -55.06
N ALA A 246 -10.43 -13.00 -54.82
CA ALA A 246 -10.64 -12.49 -53.47
C ALA A 246 -11.75 -13.26 -52.73
N PHE A 247 -12.85 -13.56 -53.42
CA PHE A 247 -13.94 -14.37 -52.88
C PHE A 247 -13.48 -15.79 -52.51
N GLU A 248 -12.73 -16.46 -53.39
CA GLU A 248 -12.19 -17.80 -53.11
C GLU A 248 -11.23 -17.80 -51.92
N ASN A 249 -10.39 -16.76 -51.77
CA ASN A 249 -9.51 -16.61 -50.62
C ASN A 249 -10.27 -16.36 -49.31
N CYS A 250 -11.26 -15.46 -49.32
CA CYS A 250 -12.12 -15.24 -48.16
C CYS A 250 -12.86 -16.53 -47.76
N ARG A 251 -13.35 -17.28 -48.74
CA ARG A 251 -14.01 -18.57 -48.53
C ARG A 251 -13.07 -19.62 -47.96
N SER A 252 -11.84 -19.74 -48.47
CA SER A 252 -10.87 -20.71 -47.95
C SER A 252 -10.45 -20.39 -46.51
N VAL A 253 -10.20 -19.11 -46.19
CA VAL A 253 -9.88 -18.66 -44.83
C VAL A 253 -11.06 -18.90 -43.88
N ALA A 254 -12.28 -18.59 -44.32
CA ALA A 254 -13.48 -18.82 -43.52
C ALA A 254 -13.71 -20.32 -43.28
N GLN A 255 -13.50 -21.18 -44.28
CA GLN A 255 -13.59 -22.63 -44.13
C GLN A 255 -12.54 -23.18 -43.18
N THR A 256 -11.29 -22.70 -43.27
CA THR A 256 -10.23 -23.11 -42.34
C THR A 256 -10.56 -22.69 -40.91
N ARG A 257 -11.02 -21.44 -40.70
CA ARG A 257 -11.45 -20.95 -39.38
C ARG A 257 -12.68 -21.68 -38.85
N ALA A 258 -13.63 -22.03 -39.72
CA ALA A 258 -14.78 -22.82 -39.33
C ALA A 258 -14.34 -24.21 -38.89
N ARG A 259 -13.49 -24.90 -39.68
CA ARG A 259 -12.96 -26.22 -39.35
C ARG A 259 -12.17 -26.24 -38.05
N THR A 260 -11.37 -25.21 -37.76
CA THR A 260 -10.64 -25.13 -36.49
C THR A 260 -11.59 -24.89 -35.31
N LYS A 261 -12.62 -24.06 -35.46
CA LYS A 261 -13.61 -23.78 -34.41
C LYS A 261 -14.62 -24.90 -34.18
N THR A 262 -14.96 -25.68 -35.20
CA THR A 262 -15.95 -26.77 -35.09
C THR A 262 -15.33 -28.12 -34.77
N ARG A 263 -14.02 -28.30 -34.97
CA ARG A 263 -13.33 -29.48 -34.46
C ARG A 263 -13.25 -29.39 -32.94
N TYR A 264 -13.98 -30.26 -32.26
CA TYR A 264 -13.75 -30.52 -30.85
C TYR A 264 -12.28 -30.92 -30.67
N HIS A 265 -11.49 -30.01 -30.10
CA HIS A 265 -10.14 -30.34 -29.65
C HIS A 265 -10.33 -31.02 -28.31
N SER A 266 -10.23 -32.35 -28.31
CA SER A 266 -10.13 -33.08 -27.05
C SER A 266 -8.92 -32.51 -26.29
N PRO A 267 -9.05 -32.19 -24.99
CA PRO A 267 -7.90 -31.83 -24.18
C PRO A 267 -6.91 -33.01 -24.02
N LEU A 268 -7.31 -34.22 -24.42
CA LEU A 268 -6.41 -35.34 -24.53
C LEU A 268 -5.52 -35.16 -25.77
N PRO A 269 -4.18 -35.17 -25.61
CA PRO A 269 -3.26 -35.03 -26.73
C PRO A 269 -3.53 -36.15 -27.75
N ASN A 270 -3.83 -35.75 -28.99
CA ASN A 270 -3.97 -36.67 -30.13
C ASN A 270 -2.60 -37.16 -30.66
N GLU A 271 -1.51 -36.92 -29.92
CA GLU A 271 -0.18 -37.35 -30.31
C GLU A 271 0.04 -38.82 -29.97
N VAL A 272 0.35 -39.55 -31.03
CA VAL A 272 0.63 -40.97 -31.06
C VAL A 272 1.92 -41.22 -30.28
N VAL A 273 1.79 -41.85 -29.12
CA VAL A 273 2.84 -42.50 -28.30
C VAL A 273 3.89 -41.53 -27.73
N SER A 274 3.49 -40.73 -26.74
CA SER A 274 4.42 -40.32 -25.68
C SER A 274 4.70 -41.52 -24.76
N ASP A 275 5.94 -41.69 -24.32
CA ASP A 275 6.34 -42.72 -23.36
C ASP A 275 5.39 -42.66 -22.14
N PRO A 276 4.80 -43.77 -21.66
CA PRO A 276 3.91 -43.77 -20.50
C PRO A 276 4.49 -43.05 -19.27
N LYS A 277 5.82 -42.94 -19.17
CA LYS A 277 6.48 -42.13 -18.13
C LYS A 277 6.27 -40.63 -18.31
N GLU A 278 6.38 -40.11 -19.53
CA GLU A 278 6.15 -38.69 -19.84
C GLU A 278 4.68 -38.31 -19.58
N ILE A 279 3.74 -39.20 -19.91
CA ILE A 279 2.32 -39.01 -19.60
C ILE A 279 2.11 -38.98 -18.08
N ALA A 280 2.75 -39.86 -17.32
CA ALA A 280 2.62 -39.90 -15.87
C ALA A 280 3.22 -38.64 -15.20
N GLU A 281 4.34 -38.12 -15.72
CA GLU A 281 4.93 -36.87 -15.25
C GLU A 281 4.05 -35.66 -15.58
N GLN A 282 3.52 -35.60 -16.80
CA GLN A 282 2.59 -34.54 -17.20
C GLN A 282 1.30 -34.58 -16.36
N MET A 283 0.74 -35.78 -16.11
CA MET A 283 -0.44 -35.93 -15.26
C MET A 283 -0.17 -35.46 -13.83
N ARG A 284 1.01 -35.73 -13.26
CA ARG A 284 1.38 -35.19 -11.94
C ARG A 284 1.54 -33.68 -11.95
N ALA A 285 2.13 -33.12 -13.00
CA ALA A 285 2.27 -31.66 -13.14
C ALA A 285 0.90 -30.98 -13.23
N ASP A 286 -0.01 -31.55 -14.03
CA ASP A 286 -1.38 -31.07 -14.16
C ASP A 286 -2.16 -31.24 -12.85
N GLU A 287 -2.02 -32.37 -12.16
CA GLU A 287 -2.62 -32.61 -10.84
C GLU A 287 -2.14 -31.58 -9.81
N GLN A 288 -0.83 -31.32 -9.75
CA GLN A 288 -0.27 -30.27 -8.89
C GLN A 288 -0.78 -28.88 -9.25
N SER A 289 -0.90 -28.57 -10.54
CA SER A 289 -1.46 -27.30 -10.99
C SER A 289 -2.93 -27.16 -10.62
N VAL A 290 -3.73 -28.20 -10.76
CA VAL A 290 -5.15 -28.19 -10.39
C VAL A 290 -5.29 -28.09 -8.87
N GLN A 291 -4.45 -28.78 -8.10
CA GLN A 291 -4.43 -28.68 -6.65
C GLN A 291 -4.07 -27.27 -6.19
N ALA A 292 -3.05 -26.65 -6.78
CA ALA A 292 -2.66 -25.28 -6.47
C ALA A 292 -3.79 -24.26 -6.75
N ILE A 293 -4.46 -24.38 -7.90
CA ILE A 293 -5.61 -23.52 -8.25
C ILE A 293 -6.78 -23.77 -7.30
N SER A 294 -7.03 -25.03 -6.92
CA SER A 294 -8.06 -25.39 -5.95
C SER A 294 -7.78 -24.81 -4.57
N ASP A 295 -6.53 -24.89 -4.10
CA ASP A 295 -6.11 -24.34 -2.81
C ASP A 295 -6.21 -22.81 -2.79
N GLU A 296 -5.81 -22.14 -3.87
CA GLU A 296 -6.00 -20.69 -4.05
C GLU A 296 -7.48 -20.30 -4.05
N ALA A 297 -8.33 -21.03 -4.78
CA ALA A 297 -9.77 -20.79 -4.80
C ALA A 297 -10.39 -20.97 -3.40
N ASN A 298 -9.96 -21.99 -2.66
CA ASN A 298 -10.43 -22.21 -1.28
C ASN A 298 -9.97 -21.09 -0.34
N ALA A 299 -8.73 -20.62 -0.46
CA ALA A 299 -8.23 -19.47 0.30
C ALA A 299 -9.05 -18.21 0.02
N LEU A 300 -9.37 -17.94 -1.25
CA LEU A 300 -10.24 -16.83 -1.65
C LEU A 300 -11.65 -16.97 -1.09
N ILE A 301 -12.23 -18.17 -1.10
CA ILE A 301 -13.55 -18.42 -0.49
C ILE A 301 -13.53 -18.12 1.01
N MET A 302 -12.49 -18.56 1.73
CA MET A 302 -12.34 -18.28 3.15
C MET A 302 -12.18 -16.78 3.43
N ALA A 303 -11.38 -16.07 2.65
CA ALA A 303 -11.23 -14.62 2.75
C ALA A 303 -12.56 -13.90 2.52
N CYS A 304 -13.30 -14.25 1.46
CA CYS A 304 -14.63 -13.68 1.21
C CYS A 304 -15.62 -13.97 2.36
N GLN A 305 -15.58 -15.16 2.96
CA GLN A 305 -16.43 -15.48 4.12
C GLN A 305 -16.08 -14.62 5.33
N GLN A 306 -14.79 -14.40 5.60
CA GLN A 306 -14.34 -13.52 6.67
C GLN A 306 -14.78 -12.08 6.44
N ASP A 307 -14.63 -11.56 5.21
CA ASP A 307 -15.07 -10.21 4.86
C ASP A 307 -16.58 -10.02 5.02
N ILE A 308 -17.38 -11.02 4.63
CA ILE A 308 -18.83 -11.00 4.83
C ILE A 308 -19.17 -10.95 6.33
N GLN A 309 -18.46 -11.72 7.15
CA GLN A 309 -18.65 -11.70 8.61
C GLN A 309 -18.23 -10.36 9.22
N LEU A 310 -17.11 -9.79 8.79
CA LEU A 310 -16.65 -8.46 9.20
C LEU A 310 -17.64 -7.37 8.80
N LEU A 311 -18.18 -7.41 7.58
CA LEU A 311 -19.17 -6.45 7.13
C LEU A 311 -20.48 -6.59 7.91
N SER A 312 -20.90 -7.82 8.19
CA SER A 312 -22.08 -8.09 9.01
C SER A 312 -21.90 -7.56 10.43
N THR A 313 -20.76 -7.85 11.07
CA THR A 313 -20.46 -7.37 12.44
C THR A 313 -20.32 -5.86 12.49
N PHE A 314 -19.68 -5.23 11.51
CA PHE A 314 -19.62 -3.76 11.38
C PHE A 314 -21.01 -3.15 11.23
N THR A 315 -21.85 -3.73 10.37
CA THR A 315 -23.22 -3.25 10.14
C THR A 315 -24.05 -3.38 11.41
N GLN A 316 -23.96 -4.51 12.12
CA GLN A 316 -24.73 -4.75 13.34
C GLN A 316 -24.25 -3.91 14.52
N ASN A 317 -22.92 -3.83 14.73
CA ASN A 317 -22.35 -3.32 15.97
C ASN A 317 -21.86 -1.87 15.87
N THR A 318 -21.39 -1.44 14.70
CA THR A 318 -20.67 -0.16 14.56
C THR A 318 -21.49 0.87 13.78
N SER A 319 -22.25 0.45 12.77
CA SER A 319 -22.96 1.39 11.88
C SER A 319 -24.02 2.21 12.61
N ASN A 320 -24.78 1.60 13.53
CA ASN A 320 -25.83 2.28 14.28
C ASN A 320 -25.24 3.28 15.29
N PRO A 321 -24.27 2.92 16.17
CA PRO A 321 -23.64 3.89 17.06
C PRO A 321 -22.94 5.03 16.32
N LEU A 322 -22.27 4.74 15.20
CA LEU A 322 -21.64 5.78 14.37
C LEU A 322 -22.69 6.75 13.83
N ARG A 323 -23.80 6.22 13.30
CA ARG A 323 -24.90 7.05 12.80
C ARG A 323 -25.52 7.90 13.91
N GLU A 324 -25.72 7.35 15.09
CA GLU A 324 -26.22 8.07 16.26
C GLU A 324 -25.25 9.17 16.71
N ALA A 325 -23.94 8.87 16.77
CA ALA A 325 -22.91 9.86 17.09
C ALA A 325 -22.88 11.00 16.07
N LEU A 326 -22.94 10.70 14.77
CA LEU A 326 -22.97 11.69 13.71
C LEU A 326 -24.26 12.53 13.74
N LEU A 327 -25.41 11.93 14.07
CA LEU A 327 -26.66 12.67 14.23
C LEU A 327 -26.61 13.59 15.47
N ALA A 328 -26.00 13.13 16.56
CA ALA A 328 -25.79 13.95 17.76
C ALA A 328 -24.84 15.12 17.48
N GLU A 329 -23.74 14.88 16.75
CA GLU A 329 -22.81 15.92 16.33
C GLU A 329 -23.47 16.91 15.36
N ALA A 330 -24.24 16.43 14.38
CA ALA A 330 -24.99 17.27 13.46
C ALA A 330 -26.02 18.15 14.21
N ALA A 331 -26.67 17.63 15.25
CA ALA A 331 -27.56 18.41 16.11
C ALA A 331 -26.78 19.48 16.90
N GLY A 332 -25.58 19.15 17.41
CA GLY A 332 -24.69 20.12 18.06
C GLY A 332 -24.21 21.22 17.12
N VAL A 333 -23.76 20.87 15.91
CA VAL A 333 -23.36 21.82 14.87
C VAL A 333 -24.53 22.72 14.47
N LYS A 334 -25.74 22.18 14.37
CA LYS A 334 -26.94 22.99 14.10
C LYS A 334 -27.15 24.06 15.16
N GLN A 335 -26.97 23.73 16.45
CA GLN A 335 -27.05 24.73 17.53
C GLN A 335 -25.96 25.80 17.39
N TYR A 336 -24.73 25.44 17.02
CA TYR A 336 -23.68 26.44 16.75
C TYR A 336 -24.06 27.36 15.58
N VAL A 337 -24.60 26.81 14.49
CA VAL A 337 -25.08 27.59 13.35
C VAL A 337 -26.22 28.51 13.77
N ASP A 338 -27.16 28.03 14.58
CA ASP A 338 -28.27 28.83 15.11
C ASP A 338 -27.75 29.96 16.03
N ILE A 339 -26.73 29.70 16.87
CA ILE A 339 -26.07 30.71 17.70
C ILE A 339 -25.34 31.75 16.85
N PHE A 340 -24.63 31.33 15.79
CA PHE A 340 -23.97 32.24 14.87
C PHE A 340 -25.00 33.09 14.10
N GLN A 341 -26.07 32.45 13.61
CA GLN A 341 -27.16 33.15 12.94
C GLN A 341 -27.82 34.15 13.87
N TRP A 342 -28.05 33.78 15.13
CA TRP A 342 -28.56 34.68 16.15
C TRP A 342 -27.58 35.82 16.44
N SER A 343 -26.29 35.55 16.61
CA SER A 343 -25.26 36.58 16.80
C SER A 343 -25.17 37.56 15.63
N ILE A 344 -25.38 37.08 14.40
CA ILE A 344 -25.41 37.93 13.19
C ILE A 344 -26.70 38.75 13.16
N SER A 345 -27.84 38.14 13.49
CA SER A 345 -29.17 38.77 13.44
C SER A 345 -29.43 39.73 14.61
N SER A 346 -28.83 39.46 15.76
CA SER A 346 -28.90 40.25 17.00
C SER A 346 -27.75 41.23 17.15
N SER A 347 -26.81 41.25 16.21
CA SER A 347 -25.97 42.42 16.02
C SER A 347 -26.89 43.52 15.50
N GLU A 348 -27.39 44.35 16.41
CA GLU A 348 -28.05 45.60 16.05
C GLU A 348 -27.18 46.31 15.00
N PRO A 349 -27.77 46.98 13.99
CA PRO A 349 -27.01 47.77 13.04
C PRO A 349 -26.35 48.91 13.82
N GLN A 350 -25.16 48.63 14.38
CA GLN A 350 -24.36 49.59 15.10
C GLN A 350 -24.08 50.70 14.10
N GLU A 351 -24.73 51.84 14.33
CA GLU A 351 -24.53 53.06 13.58
C GLU A 351 -23.04 53.29 13.43
N GLN A 352 -22.56 53.18 12.19
CA GLN A 352 -21.28 53.67 11.74
C GLN A 352 -20.04 53.10 12.47
N VAL A 353 -19.92 51.76 12.55
CA VAL A 353 -18.56 51.20 12.43
C VAL A 353 -18.08 51.59 11.03
N SER A 354 -17.25 52.64 10.99
CA SER A 354 -16.73 53.21 9.75
C SER A 354 -16.22 52.08 8.87
N LYS A 355 -16.74 51.94 7.64
CA LYS A 355 -16.36 50.87 6.69
C LYS A 355 -14.84 50.70 6.56
N SER A 356 -14.09 51.78 6.81
CA SER A 356 -12.63 51.79 6.90
C SER A 356 -12.06 50.87 8.00
N SER A 357 -12.68 50.76 9.17
CA SER A 357 -12.24 49.89 10.28
C SER A 357 -12.30 48.41 9.90
N LEU A 358 -13.44 47.97 9.35
CA LEU A 358 -13.62 46.58 8.89
C LEU A 358 -12.68 46.22 7.74
N LEU A 359 -12.49 47.13 6.78
CA LEU A 359 -11.54 46.94 5.69
C LEU A 359 -10.10 46.83 6.21
N THR A 360 -9.73 47.63 7.19
CA THR A 360 -8.38 47.58 7.80
C THR A 360 -8.17 46.27 8.56
N GLN A 361 -9.19 45.78 9.27
CA GLN A 361 -9.13 44.51 9.99
C GLN A 361 -9.05 43.31 9.03
N ALA A 362 -9.88 43.30 7.97
CA ALA A 362 -9.83 42.25 6.95
C ALA A 362 -8.50 42.26 6.18
N ALA A 363 -7.99 43.43 5.80
CA ALA A 363 -6.67 43.58 5.17
C ALA A 363 -5.54 43.04 6.08
N SER A 364 -5.58 43.35 7.38
CA SER A 364 -4.60 42.83 8.35
C SER A 364 -4.65 41.30 8.48
N THR A 365 -5.85 40.71 8.43
CA THR A 365 -6.03 39.26 8.52
C THR A 365 -5.52 38.55 7.26
N CYS A 366 -5.62 39.22 6.10
CA CYS A 366 -5.03 38.74 4.84
C CYS A 366 -3.54 39.08 4.69
N GLY A 367 -2.88 39.65 5.71
CA GLY A 367 -1.45 40.00 5.67
C GLY A 367 -1.12 41.19 4.76
N LEU A 368 -2.12 41.98 4.37
CA LEU A 368 -1.94 43.20 3.57
C LEU A 368 -1.72 44.39 4.50
N ALA A 369 -0.56 45.06 4.35
CA ALA A 369 -0.24 46.26 5.12
C ALA A 369 -0.77 47.52 4.40
N GLY A 370 -1.52 48.36 5.12
CA GLY A 370 -1.97 49.68 4.66
C GLY A 370 -3.48 49.81 4.46
N GLN A 371 -3.93 51.01 4.04
CA GLN A 371 -5.31 51.20 3.57
C GLN A 371 -5.45 50.57 2.19
N VAL A 372 -6.13 49.42 2.15
CA VAL A 372 -6.38 48.67 0.93
C VAL A 372 -7.80 48.94 0.46
N ASP A 373 -7.95 49.26 -0.82
CA ASP A 373 -9.27 49.41 -1.44
C ASP A 373 -10.02 48.06 -1.46
N LEU A 374 -11.35 48.09 -1.34
CA LEU A 374 -12.19 46.88 -1.25
C LEU A 374 -11.96 45.96 -2.46
N ASP A 375 -11.84 46.53 -3.65
CA ASP A 375 -11.61 45.77 -4.88
C ASP A 375 -10.23 45.09 -4.89
N SER A 376 -9.21 45.74 -4.30
CA SER A 376 -7.88 45.14 -4.13
C SER A 376 -7.90 43.98 -3.13
N LEU A 377 -8.66 44.12 -2.05
CA LEU A 377 -8.82 43.06 -1.05
C LEU A 377 -9.56 41.85 -1.65
N LEU A 378 -10.65 42.08 -2.38
CA LEU A 378 -11.41 41.03 -3.06
C LEU A 378 -10.55 40.30 -4.10
N GLN A 379 -9.79 41.03 -4.93
CA GLN A 379 -8.84 40.41 -5.86
C GLN A 379 -7.76 39.60 -5.15
N HIS A 380 -7.30 40.02 -3.97
CA HIS A 380 -6.32 39.26 -3.19
C HIS A 380 -6.92 37.98 -2.60
N ILE A 381 -8.16 38.04 -2.09
CA ILE A 381 -8.90 36.86 -1.62
C ILE A 381 -9.16 35.89 -2.78
N GLU A 382 -9.56 36.38 -3.95
CA GLU A 382 -9.76 35.54 -5.14
C GLU A 382 -8.46 34.89 -5.62
N ARG A 383 -7.34 35.62 -5.61
CA ARG A 383 -6.03 35.04 -5.95
C ARG A 383 -5.60 33.99 -4.94
N THR A 384 -5.67 34.28 -3.65
CA THR A 384 -5.25 33.34 -2.60
C THR A 384 -6.12 32.07 -2.57
N THR A 385 -7.43 32.21 -2.78
CA THR A 385 -8.33 31.05 -2.90
C THR A 385 -8.05 30.24 -4.17
N ARG A 386 -7.79 30.90 -5.30
CA ARG A 386 -7.39 30.23 -6.55
C ARG A 386 -6.06 29.49 -6.39
N ASP A 387 -5.03 30.13 -5.85
CA ASP A 387 -3.72 29.53 -5.60
C ASP A 387 -3.82 28.33 -4.64
N ALA A 388 -4.63 28.43 -3.59
CA ALA A 388 -4.88 27.32 -2.67
C ALA A 388 -5.59 26.16 -3.38
N HIS A 389 -6.55 26.47 -4.26
CA HIS A 389 -7.29 25.45 -5.01
C HIS A 389 -6.40 24.77 -6.06
N GLU A 390 -5.55 25.53 -6.75
CA GLU A 390 -4.57 25.05 -7.71
C GLU A 390 -3.50 24.19 -7.04
N ARG A 391 -2.98 24.59 -5.87
CA ARG A 391 -2.06 23.75 -5.08
C ARG A 391 -2.72 22.45 -4.66
N ARG A 392 -3.98 22.49 -4.21
CA ARG A 392 -4.72 21.29 -3.83
C ARG A 392 -4.98 20.37 -5.02
N ALA A 393 -5.35 20.93 -6.17
CA ALA A 393 -5.53 20.18 -7.42
C ALA A 393 -4.20 19.61 -7.92
N PHE A 394 -3.10 20.37 -7.82
CA PHE A 394 -1.76 19.90 -8.11
C PHE A 394 -1.36 18.75 -7.20
N LEU A 395 -1.58 18.83 -5.88
CA LEU A 395 -1.30 17.73 -4.96
C LEU A 395 -2.18 16.49 -5.23
N ALA A 396 -3.45 16.69 -5.60
CA ALA A 396 -4.35 15.60 -5.98
C ALA A 396 -3.95 14.93 -7.32
N ASN A 397 -3.43 15.72 -8.27
CA ASN A 397 -3.00 15.26 -9.59
C ASN A 397 -1.53 14.84 -9.63
N ALA A 398 -0.73 15.23 -8.64
CA ALA A 398 0.63 14.77 -8.40
C ALA A 398 0.60 13.33 -7.84
N ARG A 399 -0.01 12.40 -8.59
CA ARG A 399 0.31 10.97 -8.58
C ARG A 399 1.71 10.70 -9.18
N ILE A 400 2.64 11.65 -9.04
CA ILE A 400 4.02 11.54 -9.51
C ILE A 400 4.87 11.11 -8.32
N ILE A 401 4.62 9.91 -7.82
CA ILE A 401 5.60 9.17 -7.01
C ILE A 401 5.55 7.70 -7.42
N ASP A 402 5.39 7.37 -8.71
CA ASP A 402 5.58 5.98 -9.17
C ASP A 402 7.04 5.74 -9.59
N ALA A 403 7.69 6.72 -10.23
CA ALA A 403 9.07 6.56 -10.70
C ALA A 403 10.13 6.62 -9.57
N SER A 404 9.90 7.44 -8.55
CA SER A 404 10.74 7.51 -7.35
C SER A 404 10.50 6.32 -6.41
N LEU A 405 9.28 5.81 -6.34
CA LEU A 405 8.94 4.61 -5.57
C LEU A 405 9.52 3.35 -6.21
N ALA A 406 9.49 3.25 -7.55
CA ALA A 406 10.17 2.18 -8.27
C ALA A 406 11.69 2.20 -8.09
N ARG A 407 12.32 3.39 -7.99
CA ARG A 407 13.74 3.51 -7.64
C ARG A 407 14.01 3.10 -6.20
N PHE A 408 13.17 3.52 -5.26
CA PHE A 408 13.32 3.15 -3.85
C PHE A 408 13.14 1.65 -3.64
N GLN A 409 12.14 1.02 -4.28
CA GLN A 409 11.93 -0.43 -4.26
C GLN A 409 13.12 -1.18 -4.86
N LYS A 410 13.72 -0.66 -5.93
CA LYS A 410 14.94 -1.25 -6.50
C LYS A 410 16.13 -1.14 -5.54
N ASP A 411 16.33 0.03 -4.94
CA ASP A 411 17.40 0.26 -3.98
C ASP A 411 17.21 -0.60 -2.71
N GLU A 412 15.97 -0.80 -2.27
CA GLU A 412 15.59 -1.68 -1.15
C GLU A 412 15.94 -3.14 -1.47
N VAL A 413 15.55 -3.64 -2.65
CA VAL A 413 15.91 -4.99 -3.12
C VAL A 413 17.43 -5.17 -3.23
N ASP A 414 18.17 -4.15 -3.69
CA ASP A 414 19.64 -4.21 -3.79
C ASP A 414 20.30 -4.22 -2.40
N VAL A 415 19.73 -3.52 -1.41
CA VAL A 415 20.19 -3.55 -0.02
C VAL A 415 19.90 -4.91 0.61
N ASP A 416 18.70 -5.46 0.41
CA ASP A 416 18.33 -6.78 0.92
C ASP A 416 19.22 -7.87 0.35
N ASN A 417 19.50 -7.83 -0.95
CA ASN A 417 20.44 -8.75 -1.59
C ASN A 417 21.85 -8.67 -0.98
N LYS A 418 22.33 -7.47 -0.63
CA LYS A 418 23.62 -7.30 0.07
C LYS A 418 23.58 -7.85 1.50
N ILE A 419 22.47 -7.66 2.21
CA ILE A 419 22.28 -8.20 3.56
C ILE A 419 22.27 -9.73 3.53
N ILE A 420 21.52 -10.33 2.60
CA ILE A 420 21.48 -11.78 2.39
C ILE A 420 22.88 -12.31 2.08
N ALA A 421 23.62 -11.69 1.15
CA ALA A 421 24.98 -12.10 0.83
C ALA A 421 25.95 -12.01 2.04
N LEU A 422 25.82 -10.96 2.86
CA LEU A 422 26.60 -10.81 4.09
C LEU A 422 26.24 -11.87 5.15
N LEU A 423 24.95 -12.19 5.30
CA LEU A 423 24.48 -13.22 6.22
C LEU A 423 24.94 -14.61 5.78
N SER A 424 24.79 -14.96 4.50
CA SER A 424 25.31 -16.22 3.94
C SER A 424 26.81 -16.36 4.19
N ARG A 425 27.59 -15.28 3.95
CA ARG A 425 29.04 -15.29 4.20
C ARG A 425 29.38 -15.40 5.69
N LYS A 426 28.56 -14.85 6.59
CA LYS A 426 28.73 -15.02 8.05
C LYS A 426 28.42 -16.46 8.47
N ILE A 427 27.35 -17.06 7.94
CA ILE A 427 27.01 -18.48 8.19
C ILE A 427 28.15 -19.39 7.73
N GLU A 428 28.67 -19.19 6.53
CA GLU A 428 29.83 -19.93 6.01
C GLU A 428 31.06 -19.79 6.93
N LYS A 429 31.32 -18.58 7.45
CA LYS A 429 32.42 -18.35 8.40
C LYS A 429 32.19 -19.09 9.72
N VAL A 430 30.97 -19.11 10.23
CA VAL A 430 30.63 -19.86 11.46
C VAL A 430 30.84 -21.36 11.22
N GLN A 431 30.36 -21.90 10.10
CA GLN A 431 30.58 -23.31 9.74
C GLN A 431 32.07 -23.68 9.65
N ARG A 432 32.91 -22.79 9.11
CA ARG A 432 34.37 -22.99 9.09
C ARG A 432 35.00 -22.87 10.49
N CYS A 433 34.47 -22.00 11.35
CA CYS A 433 34.91 -21.96 12.75
C CYS A 433 34.52 -23.24 13.49
N ASP A 434 33.32 -23.79 13.26
CA ASP A 434 32.87 -25.04 13.87
C ASP A 434 33.77 -26.21 13.44
N SER A 435 34.14 -26.28 12.16
CA SER A 435 35.11 -27.29 11.70
C SER A 435 36.48 -27.11 12.36
N MET A 436 36.95 -25.88 12.54
CA MET A 436 38.22 -25.61 13.25
C MET A 436 38.15 -26.01 14.73
N VAL A 437 37.01 -25.82 15.40
CA VAL A 437 36.83 -26.27 16.79
C VAL A 437 36.94 -27.79 16.86
N ILE A 438 36.28 -28.51 15.95
CA ILE A 438 36.37 -29.98 15.86
C ILE A 438 37.82 -30.42 15.61
N ASP A 439 38.53 -29.75 14.71
CA ASP A 439 39.94 -30.06 14.42
C ASP A 439 40.84 -29.85 15.66
N VAL A 440 40.65 -28.75 16.38
CA VAL A 440 41.40 -28.48 17.63
C VAL A 440 41.07 -29.52 18.70
N GLU A 441 39.81 -29.90 18.87
CA GLU A 441 39.42 -30.94 19.82
C GLU A 441 40.02 -32.31 19.47
N ASN A 442 40.09 -32.65 18.17
CA ASN A 442 40.75 -33.86 17.69
C ASN A 442 42.26 -33.80 17.99
N LEU A 443 42.91 -32.67 17.72
CA LEU A 443 44.34 -32.47 17.97
C LEU A 443 44.68 -32.57 19.47
N VAL A 444 43.83 -32.02 20.34
CA VAL A 444 43.96 -32.16 21.80
C VAL A 444 43.80 -33.62 22.23
N ARG A 445 42.83 -34.35 21.65
CA ARG A 445 42.64 -35.79 21.91
C ARG A 445 43.86 -36.60 21.47
N GLU A 446 44.39 -36.37 20.28
CA GLU A 446 45.61 -37.03 19.78
C GLU A 446 46.83 -36.73 20.67
N MET A 447 47.01 -35.47 21.07
CA MET A 447 48.10 -35.06 21.94
C MET A 447 47.99 -35.72 23.33
N SER A 448 46.77 -35.91 23.84
CA SER A 448 46.54 -36.66 25.08
C SER A 448 46.91 -38.15 24.96
N LEU A 449 46.60 -38.78 23.82
CA LEU A 449 46.96 -40.17 23.54
C LEU A 449 48.49 -40.35 23.44
N VAL A 450 49.18 -39.47 22.73
CA VAL A 450 50.64 -39.48 22.62
C VAL A 450 51.29 -39.25 23.99
N GLY A 451 50.75 -38.34 24.80
CA GLY A 451 51.22 -38.10 26.16
C GLY A 451 51.06 -39.33 27.09
N THR A 452 50.04 -40.16 26.87
CA THR A 452 49.86 -41.42 27.62
C THR A 452 50.76 -42.57 27.12
N LEU A 453 51.18 -42.57 25.86
CA LEU A 453 52.10 -43.56 25.29
C LEU A 453 53.58 -43.25 25.57
N GLY A 454 53.90 -41.99 25.90
CA GLY A 454 55.25 -41.53 26.24
C GLY A 454 55.62 -41.62 27.72
N ARG A 455 54.73 -42.16 28.57
CA ARG A 455 55.01 -42.57 29.96
C ARG A 455 55.05 -44.08 30.03
#